data_AF-A0A2A6RD99-F1
#
_entry.id   AF-A0A2A6RD99-F1
#
_cell.length_a   1.000
_cell.length_b   1.000
_cell.length_c   1.000
_cell.angle_alpha   90.00
_cell.angle_beta   90.00
_cell.angle_gamma   90.00
#
_symmetry.space_group_name_H-M   'P 1'
#
loop_
_entity.id
_entity.type
_entity.pdbx_description
1 polymer ?
#
loop_
_entity_poly.entity_id
_entity_poly.type
_entity_poly.pdbx_seq_one_letter_code
_entity_poly.pdbx_strand_id
1 'polypeptide(L)'
;LIERLPEVVELWYSFCDQTSGRDDMLTLLRYLAAAGKHVTLQEIIDVVGTTIPLGGALMGTIAEELIEQGLQKGEQIGLQKGEQIGLQKGEQIGLQKGKQIGLQEGEQIGLQKGLRQGRQLAQQGLQQGRQLAQQGLLTGIRLSLKCKFGTEGEALMCEVAAIEDVALLQLLADTVEHIESVE
;
A
#
# COMPACT_ATOMS: atom_id res chain seq x y z
N LEU A 1 -22.31 39.62 34.24
CA LEU A 1 -23.05 39.55 32.95
C LEU A 1 -24.46 39.02 33.17
N ILE A 2 -24.63 37.87 33.83
CA ILE A 2 -25.95 37.33 34.24
C ILE A 2 -26.74 38.31 35.13
N GLU A 3 -26.09 38.96 36.10
CA GLU A 3 -26.78 39.87 37.05
C GLU A 3 -27.47 41.07 36.38
N ARG A 4 -27.00 41.50 35.20
CA ARG A 4 -27.57 42.62 34.44
C ARG A 4 -28.40 42.16 33.25
N LEU A 5 -28.47 40.85 33.04
CA LEU A 5 -29.20 40.24 31.93
C LEU A 5 -30.72 40.49 32.05
N PRO A 6 -31.35 40.45 33.23
CA PRO A 6 -32.75 40.84 33.39
C PRO A 6 -33.01 42.29 32.95
N GLU A 7 -32.18 43.25 33.39
CA GLU A 7 -32.33 44.68 33.03
C GLU A 7 -32.20 44.91 31.52
N VAL A 8 -31.24 44.23 30.88
CA VAL A 8 -31.01 44.34 29.44
C VAL A 8 -32.17 43.73 28.65
N VAL A 9 -32.69 42.58 29.09
CA VAL A 9 -33.81 41.89 28.46
C VAL A 9 -35.11 42.68 28.62
N GLU A 10 -35.35 43.26 29.80
CA GLU A 10 -36.52 44.10 30.08
C GLU A 10 -36.49 45.40 29.26
N LEU A 11 -35.35 46.10 29.24
CA LEU A 11 -35.17 47.30 28.44
C LEU A 11 -35.37 46.98 26.96
N TRP A 12 -34.77 45.90 26.47
CA TRP A 12 -34.94 45.47 25.08
C TRP A 12 -36.40 45.14 24.75
N TYR A 13 -37.11 44.41 25.62
CA TYR A 13 -38.52 44.08 25.42
C TYR A 13 -39.40 45.33 25.31
N SER A 14 -39.07 46.40 26.05
CA SER A 14 -39.79 47.68 25.97
C SER A 14 -39.63 48.41 24.63
N PHE A 15 -38.60 48.09 23.84
CA PHE A 15 -38.30 48.69 22.53
C PHE A 15 -38.78 47.83 21.34
N CYS A 16 -39.26 46.61 21.56
CA CYS A 16 -39.60 45.70 20.47
C CYS A 16 -41.04 45.83 19.97
N ASP A 17 -41.19 46.23 18.72
CA ASP A 17 -42.42 45.97 17.95
C ASP A 17 -42.55 44.48 17.61
N GLN A 18 -43.77 43.96 17.63
CA GLN A 18 -44.12 42.52 17.63
C GLN A 18 -43.52 41.68 16.47
N THR A 19 -43.06 42.32 15.39
CA THR A 19 -42.54 41.64 14.19
C THR A 19 -41.02 41.56 14.08
N SER A 20 -40.28 42.53 14.63
CA SER A 20 -38.80 42.58 14.49
C SER A 20 -38.05 42.10 15.73
N GLY A 21 -38.72 42.07 16.90
CA GLY A 21 -38.08 41.66 18.15
C GLY A 21 -37.55 40.23 18.13
N ARG A 22 -38.14 39.29 17.39
CA ARG A 22 -37.67 37.90 17.41
C ARG A 22 -36.23 37.75 16.89
N ASP A 23 -35.92 38.34 15.74
CA ASP A 23 -34.61 38.17 15.08
C ASP A 23 -33.50 38.92 15.83
N ASP A 24 -33.83 40.07 16.42
CA ASP A 24 -32.94 40.84 17.28
C ASP A 24 -32.66 40.09 18.59
N MET A 25 -33.67 39.45 19.20
CA MET A 25 -33.49 38.60 20.37
C MET A 25 -32.59 37.42 20.05
N LEU A 26 -32.87 36.73 18.94
CA LEU A 26 -32.08 35.59 18.49
C LEU A 26 -30.60 35.98 18.30
N THR A 27 -30.34 37.17 17.75
CA THR A 27 -28.99 37.70 17.57
C THR A 27 -28.30 37.99 18.89
N LEU A 28 -29.00 38.61 19.84
CA LEU A 28 -28.49 38.87 21.19
C LEU A 28 -28.20 37.59 21.96
N LEU A 29 -29.10 36.59 21.87
CA LEU A 29 -28.92 35.27 22.48
C LEU A 29 -27.73 34.51 21.88
N ARG A 30 -27.56 34.57 20.55
CA ARG A 30 -26.37 34.02 19.87
C ARG A 30 -25.08 34.68 20.36
N TYR A 31 -25.08 36.01 20.52
CA TYR A 31 -23.93 36.74 21.03
C TYR A 31 -23.61 36.36 22.48
N LEU A 32 -24.62 36.27 23.35
CA LEU A 32 -24.45 35.86 24.74
C LEU A 32 -23.96 34.42 24.85
N ALA A 33 -24.51 33.49 24.07
CA ALA A 33 -24.08 32.10 24.02
C ALA A 33 -22.65 31.93 23.49
N ALA A 34 -22.22 32.78 22.55
CA ALA A 34 -20.85 32.76 22.02
C ALA A 34 -19.82 33.44 22.94
N ALA A 35 -20.22 34.50 23.65
CA ALA A 35 -19.35 35.29 24.52
C ALA A 35 -19.24 34.72 25.95
N GLY A 36 -20.26 34.02 26.42
CA GLY A 36 -20.37 33.51 27.78
C GLY A 36 -19.62 32.20 28.00
N LYS A 37 -18.33 32.24 28.36
CA LYS A 37 -17.62 31.06 28.91
C LYS A 37 -18.19 30.54 30.24
N HIS A 38 -19.02 31.34 30.91
CA HIS A 38 -19.60 31.10 32.23
C HIS A 38 -21.11 31.30 32.28
N VAL A 39 -21.78 31.40 31.13
CA VAL A 39 -23.24 31.57 31.06
C VAL A 39 -23.80 30.42 30.25
N THR A 40 -24.63 29.59 30.87
CA THR A 40 -25.26 28.46 30.20
C THR A 40 -26.51 28.92 29.45
N LEU A 41 -26.87 28.18 28.39
CA LEU A 41 -28.12 28.43 27.66
C LEU A 41 -29.33 28.33 28.60
N GLN A 42 -29.28 27.44 29.60
CA GLN A 42 -30.33 27.28 30.60
C GLN A 42 -30.50 28.53 31.47
N GLU A 43 -29.41 29.12 31.95
CA GLU A 43 -29.46 30.37 32.73
C GLU A 43 -30.06 31.53 31.92
N ILE A 44 -29.80 31.56 30.61
CA ILE A 44 -30.38 32.56 29.71
C ILE A 44 -31.88 32.29 29.50
N ILE A 45 -32.28 31.04 29.29
CA ILE A 45 -33.69 30.63 29.18
C ILE A 45 -34.46 31.00 30.44
N ASP A 46 -33.90 30.71 31.61
CA ASP A 46 -34.56 30.96 32.90
C ASP A 46 -34.77 32.46 33.10
N VAL A 47 -33.75 33.30 32.87
CA VAL A 47 -33.86 34.77 33.00
C VAL A 47 -34.87 35.35 32.01
N VAL A 48 -34.82 34.96 30.73
CA VAL A 48 -35.74 35.50 29.71
C VAL A 48 -37.19 35.02 29.97
N GLY A 49 -37.35 33.77 30.42
CA GLY A 49 -38.64 33.19 30.76
C GLY A 49 -39.32 33.82 31.97
N THR A 50 -38.56 34.29 32.98
CA THR A 50 -39.11 34.99 34.15
C THR A 50 -39.31 36.47 33.93
N THR A 51 -38.55 37.09 33.02
CA THR A 51 -38.56 38.55 32.81
C THR A 51 -39.64 38.99 31.81
N ILE A 52 -40.00 38.13 30.85
CA ILE A 52 -40.97 38.47 29.79
C ILE A 52 -42.23 37.59 29.91
N PRO A 53 -43.45 38.16 29.97
CA PRO A 53 -44.71 37.39 30.07
C PRO A 53 -44.96 36.37 28.94
N LEU A 54 -44.38 36.62 27.75
CA LEU A 54 -44.40 35.71 26.59
C LEU A 54 -43.04 35.00 26.35
N GLY A 55 -42.07 35.22 27.24
CA GLY A 55 -40.67 34.80 27.08
C GLY A 55 -40.52 33.28 27.01
N GLY A 56 -41.29 32.52 27.80
CA GLY A 56 -41.20 31.05 27.80
C GLY A 56 -41.55 30.41 26.46
N ALA A 57 -42.63 30.85 25.80
CA ALA A 57 -43.04 30.31 24.50
C ALA A 57 -42.09 30.72 23.37
N LEU A 58 -41.63 31.98 23.38
CA LEU A 58 -40.66 32.48 22.43
C LEU A 58 -39.29 31.77 22.59
N MET A 59 -38.83 31.60 23.83
CA MET A 59 -37.59 30.89 24.14
C MET A 59 -37.64 29.41 23.77
N GLY A 60 -38.80 28.75 23.85
CA GLY A 60 -38.95 27.39 23.33
C GLY A 60 -38.58 27.31 21.84
N THR A 61 -39.18 28.17 21.02
CA THR A 61 -38.92 28.19 19.57
C THR A 61 -37.48 28.60 19.22
N ILE A 62 -36.92 29.58 19.94
CA ILE A 62 -35.55 30.05 19.71
C ILE A 62 -34.53 29.01 20.17
N ALA A 63 -34.75 28.36 21.32
CA ALA A 63 -33.86 27.33 21.83
C ALA A 63 -33.84 26.11 20.89
N GLU A 64 -34.99 25.68 20.39
CA GLU A 64 -35.10 24.62 19.39
C GLU A 64 -34.28 24.95 18.13
N GLU A 65 -34.44 26.17 17.58
CA GLU A 65 -33.70 26.60 16.40
C GLU A 65 -32.18 26.64 16.63
N LEU A 66 -31.73 27.11 17.80
CA LEU A 66 -30.32 27.16 18.15
C LEU A 66 -29.71 25.77 18.35
N ILE A 67 -30.47 24.86 18.96
CA ILE A 67 -30.06 23.45 19.13
C ILE A 67 -29.94 22.78 17.77
N GLU A 68 -30.93 22.96 16.89
CA GLU A 68 -30.91 22.40 15.54
C GLU A 68 -29.72 22.91 14.73
N GLN A 69 -29.50 24.23 14.72
CA GLN A 69 -28.34 24.83 14.03
C GLN A 69 -27.01 24.37 14.62
N GLY A 70 -26.94 24.22 15.93
CA GLY A 70 -25.76 23.70 16.63
C GLY A 70 -25.46 22.26 16.23
N LEU A 71 -26.48 21.40 16.18
CA LEU A 71 -26.37 20.01 15.76
C LEU A 71 -25.95 19.92 14.29
N GLN A 72 -26.62 20.64 13.39
CA GLN A 72 -26.31 20.65 11.96
C GLN A 72 -24.87 21.11 11.69
N LYS A 73 -24.42 22.20 12.33
CA LYS A 73 -23.03 22.68 12.20
C LYS A 73 -22.04 21.69 12.79
N GLY A 74 -22.36 21.12 13.95
CA GLY A 74 -21.53 20.13 14.63
C GLY A 74 -21.34 18.88 13.77
N GLU A 75 -22.42 18.36 13.20
CA GLU A 75 -22.41 17.22 12.29
C GLU A 75 -21.63 17.54 11.01
N GLN A 76 -21.88 18.69 10.38
CA GLN A 76 -21.17 19.10 9.17
C GLN A 76 -19.65 19.21 9.40
N ILE A 77 -19.23 19.88 10.48
CA ILE A 77 -17.81 20.01 10.83
C ILE A 77 -17.22 18.65 11.20
N GLY A 78 -17.95 17.84 11.96
CA GLY A 78 -17.55 16.51 12.39
C GLY A 78 -17.32 15.57 11.21
N LEU A 79 -18.26 15.53 10.27
CA LEU A 79 -18.16 14.74 9.05
C LEU A 79 -17.01 15.23 8.16
N GLN A 80 -16.93 16.52 7.87
CA GLN A 80 -15.86 17.06 7.01
C GLN A 80 -14.47 16.78 7.58
N LYS A 81 -14.26 17.04 8.88
CA LYS A 81 -12.96 16.78 9.52
C LYS A 81 -12.68 15.29 9.65
N GLY A 82 -13.70 14.51 10.00
CA GLY A 82 -13.60 13.06 10.15
C GLY A 82 -13.23 12.39 8.82
N GLU A 83 -13.89 12.76 7.74
CA GLU A 83 -13.63 12.27 6.39
C GLU A 83 -12.24 12.70 5.90
N GLN A 84 -11.88 13.99 6.05
CA GLN A 84 -10.56 14.48 5.64
C GLN A 84 -9.43 13.75 6.37
N ILE A 85 -9.52 13.60 7.69
CA ILE A 85 -8.51 12.89 8.48
C ILE A 85 -8.51 11.40 8.14
N GLY A 86 -9.69 10.80 8.00
CA GLY A 86 -9.86 9.39 7.69
C GLY A 86 -9.27 9.02 6.34
N LEU A 87 -9.57 9.79 5.30
CA LEU A 87 -9.03 9.61 3.95
C LEU A 87 -7.51 9.82 3.93
N GLN A 88 -7.02 10.95 4.46
CA GLN A 88 -5.58 11.24 4.45
C GLN A 88 -4.76 10.16 5.17
N LYS A 89 -5.18 9.76 6.38
CA LYS A 89 -4.47 8.73 7.14
C LYS A 89 -4.65 7.35 6.50
N GLY A 90 -5.85 7.03 6.02
CA GLY A 90 -6.16 5.78 5.36
C GLY A 90 -5.32 5.56 4.09
N GLU A 91 -5.27 6.56 3.22
CA GLU A 91 -4.46 6.53 2.00
C GLU A 91 -2.97 6.45 2.31
N GLN A 92 -2.46 7.27 3.24
CA GLN A 92 -1.03 7.25 3.57
C GLN A 92 -0.59 5.89 4.11
N ILE A 93 -1.35 5.33 5.06
CA ILE A 93 -1.04 4.02 5.65
C ILE A 93 -1.21 2.91 4.60
N GLY A 94 -2.29 2.95 3.83
CA GLY A 94 -2.58 1.96 2.78
C GLY A 94 -1.49 1.94 1.71
N LEU A 95 -1.08 3.11 1.22
CA LEU A 95 -0.04 3.23 0.20
C LEU A 95 1.34 2.80 0.72
N GLN A 96 1.72 3.21 1.94
CA GLN A 96 3.00 2.82 2.52
C GLN A 96 3.07 1.30 2.74
N LYS A 97 2.06 0.71 3.38
CA LYS A 97 2.03 -0.74 3.61
C LYS A 97 1.94 -1.52 2.30
N GLY A 98 1.09 -1.08 1.37
CA GLY A 98 0.92 -1.72 0.07
C GLY A 98 2.22 -1.72 -0.75
N LYS A 99 2.94 -0.59 -0.79
CA LYS A 99 4.26 -0.51 -1.46
C LYS A 99 5.31 -1.39 -0.79
N GLN A 100 5.39 -1.37 0.54
CA GLN A 100 6.37 -2.14 1.27
C GLN A 100 6.18 -3.64 1.06
N ILE A 101 4.96 -4.14 1.23
CA ILE A 101 4.62 -5.55 1.04
C ILE A 101 4.81 -5.94 -0.42
N GLY A 102 4.28 -5.14 -1.36
CA GLY A 102 4.37 -5.43 -2.80
C GLY A 102 5.80 -5.50 -3.32
N LEU A 103 6.69 -4.60 -2.85
CA LEU A 103 8.11 -4.63 -3.23
C LEU A 103 8.83 -5.82 -2.59
N GLN A 104 8.67 -6.06 -1.29
CA GLN A 104 9.36 -7.15 -0.60
C GLN A 104 8.96 -8.53 -1.16
N GLU A 105 7.65 -8.78 -1.29
CA GLU A 105 7.16 -10.04 -1.84
C GLU A 105 7.50 -10.18 -3.32
N GLY A 106 7.34 -9.10 -4.09
CA GLY A 106 7.66 -9.08 -5.52
C GLY A 106 9.14 -9.39 -5.80
N GLU A 107 10.05 -8.74 -5.07
CA GLU A 107 11.50 -8.98 -5.19
C GLU A 107 11.87 -10.39 -4.75
N GLN A 108 11.35 -10.86 -3.61
CA GLN A 108 11.66 -12.20 -3.10
C GLN A 108 11.21 -13.29 -4.08
N ILE A 109 9.97 -13.21 -4.57
CA ILE A 109 9.41 -14.18 -5.51
C ILE A 109 10.14 -14.09 -6.86
N GLY A 110 10.40 -12.86 -7.35
CA GLY A 110 11.11 -12.61 -8.60
C GLY A 110 12.52 -13.20 -8.58
N LEU A 111 13.29 -12.91 -7.53
CA LEU A 111 14.65 -13.41 -7.35
C LEU A 111 14.69 -14.93 -7.21
N GLN A 112 13.79 -15.51 -6.41
CA GLN A 112 13.75 -16.96 -6.21
C GLN A 112 13.43 -17.70 -7.52
N LYS A 113 12.44 -17.21 -8.28
CA LYS A 113 12.09 -17.77 -9.59
C LYS A 113 13.23 -17.61 -10.59
N GLY A 114 13.81 -16.41 -10.67
CA GLY A 114 14.94 -16.12 -11.55
C GLY A 114 16.15 -17.01 -11.27
N LEU A 115 16.54 -17.17 -10.01
CA LEU A 115 17.65 -18.05 -9.62
C LEU A 115 17.37 -19.52 -9.92
N ARG A 116 16.15 -20.00 -9.68
CA ARG A 116 15.77 -21.38 -9.97
C ARG A 116 15.82 -21.67 -11.46
N GLN A 117 15.24 -20.79 -12.27
CA GLN A 117 15.26 -20.90 -13.73
C GLN A 117 16.70 -20.80 -14.27
N GLY A 118 17.48 -19.83 -13.78
CA GLY A 118 18.87 -19.65 -14.17
C GLY A 118 19.72 -20.88 -13.87
N ARG A 119 19.57 -21.49 -12.68
CA ARG A 119 20.27 -22.74 -12.34
C ARG A 119 19.86 -23.90 -13.24
N GLN A 120 18.57 -24.03 -13.55
CA GLN A 120 18.09 -25.09 -14.41
C GLN A 120 18.64 -24.95 -15.83
N LEU A 121 18.60 -23.74 -16.40
CA LEU A 121 19.17 -23.46 -17.72
C LEU A 121 20.68 -23.66 -17.73
N ALA A 122 21.40 -23.25 -16.68
CA ALA A 122 22.84 -23.47 -16.58
C ALA A 122 23.19 -24.97 -16.52
N GLN A 123 22.43 -25.77 -15.78
CA GLN A 123 22.62 -27.23 -15.74
C GLN A 123 22.35 -27.87 -17.09
N GLN A 124 21.29 -27.46 -17.78
CA GLN A 124 20.99 -27.94 -19.14
C GLN A 124 22.09 -27.56 -20.12
N GLY A 125 22.57 -26.31 -20.08
CA GLY A 125 23.68 -25.85 -20.91
C GLY A 125 24.98 -26.61 -20.63
N LEU A 126 25.29 -26.90 -19.38
CA LEU A 126 26.46 -27.71 -19.00
C LEU A 126 26.34 -29.15 -19.52
N GLN A 127 25.17 -29.78 -19.40
CA GLN A 127 24.91 -31.13 -19.91
C GLN A 127 25.04 -31.18 -21.43
N GLN A 128 24.43 -30.23 -22.13
CA GLN A 128 24.54 -30.11 -23.59
C GLN A 128 25.99 -29.88 -24.02
N GLY A 129 26.72 -28.99 -23.33
CA GLY A 129 28.14 -28.75 -23.59
C GLY A 129 28.99 -30.01 -23.40
N ARG A 130 28.72 -30.79 -22.34
CA ARG A 130 29.41 -32.06 -22.09
C ARG A 130 29.12 -33.09 -23.19
N GLN A 131 27.88 -33.21 -23.64
CA GLN A 131 27.50 -34.10 -24.73
C GLN A 131 28.17 -33.72 -26.05
N LEU A 132 28.18 -32.42 -26.39
CA LEU A 132 28.85 -31.92 -27.60
C LEU A 132 30.37 -32.17 -27.54
N ALA A 133 31.01 -31.92 -26.39
CA ALA A 133 32.42 -32.21 -26.19
C ALA A 133 32.72 -33.71 -26.36
N GLN A 134 31.90 -34.58 -25.76
CA GLN A 134 32.02 -36.04 -25.91
C GLN A 134 31.91 -36.47 -27.38
N GLN A 135 30.90 -35.97 -28.11
CA GLN A 135 30.72 -36.27 -29.53
C GLN A 135 31.89 -35.79 -30.39
N GLY A 136 32.42 -34.60 -30.08
CA GLY A 136 33.62 -34.05 -30.72
C GLY A 136 34.84 -34.94 -30.52
N LEU A 137 35.10 -35.35 -29.27
CA LEU A 137 36.21 -36.25 -28.94
C LEU A 137 36.08 -37.61 -29.61
N LEU A 138 34.90 -38.24 -29.56
CA LEU A 138 34.66 -39.52 -30.23
C LEU A 138 34.90 -39.41 -31.74
N THR A 139 34.48 -38.30 -32.34
CA THR A 139 34.70 -38.04 -33.77
C THR A 139 36.20 -37.87 -34.08
N GLY A 140 36.93 -37.15 -33.23
CA GLY A 140 38.38 -36.98 -33.33
C GLY A 140 39.13 -38.31 -33.20
N ILE A 141 38.85 -39.09 -32.15
CA ILE A 141 39.46 -40.40 -31.92
C ILE A 141 39.18 -41.33 -33.10
N ARG A 142 37.94 -41.39 -33.59
CA ARG A 142 37.59 -42.19 -34.77
C ARG A 142 38.44 -41.85 -35.98
N LEU A 143 38.60 -40.56 -36.27
CA LEU A 143 39.40 -40.10 -37.40
C LEU A 143 40.88 -40.48 -37.21
N SER A 144 41.44 -40.24 -36.02
CA SER A 144 42.83 -40.58 -35.71
C SER A 144 43.10 -42.07 -35.81
N LEU A 145 42.22 -42.92 -35.26
CA LEU A 145 42.34 -44.37 -35.34
C LEU A 145 42.23 -44.88 -36.78
N LYS A 146 41.28 -44.35 -37.55
CA LYS A 146 41.11 -44.69 -38.97
C LYS A 146 42.32 -44.27 -39.82
N CYS A 147 42.91 -43.11 -39.53
CA CYS A 147 44.08 -42.61 -40.24
C CYS A 147 45.36 -43.37 -39.89
N LYS A 148 45.59 -43.71 -38.61
CA LYS A 148 46.81 -44.40 -38.16
C LYS A 148 46.79 -45.91 -38.32
N PHE A 149 45.63 -46.56 -38.12
CA PHE A 149 45.51 -48.01 -38.01
C PHE A 149 44.45 -48.61 -38.97
N GLY A 150 43.90 -47.81 -39.89
CA GLY A 150 42.95 -48.28 -40.90
C GLY A 150 41.67 -48.87 -40.32
N THR A 151 41.14 -49.92 -40.95
CA THR A 151 39.88 -50.56 -40.56
C THR A 151 39.95 -51.28 -39.21
N GLU A 152 41.13 -51.76 -38.82
CA GLU A 152 41.34 -52.42 -37.52
C GLU A 152 41.26 -51.41 -36.37
N GLY A 153 41.85 -50.22 -36.54
CA GLY A 153 41.66 -49.12 -35.59
C GLY A 153 40.21 -48.64 -35.51
N GLU A 154 39.50 -48.59 -36.63
CA GLU A 154 38.09 -48.19 -36.65
C GLU A 154 37.18 -49.22 -35.95
N ALA A 155 37.56 -50.50 -35.89
CA ALA A 155 36.82 -51.53 -35.16
C ALA A 155 36.81 -51.30 -33.63
N LEU A 156 37.85 -50.66 -33.08
CA LEU A 156 37.92 -50.32 -31.66
C LEU A 156 36.90 -49.24 -31.24
N MET A 157 36.27 -48.56 -32.20
CA MET A 157 35.25 -47.55 -31.88
C MET A 157 34.03 -48.12 -31.15
N CYS A 158 33.73 -49.41 -31.29
CA CYS A 158 32.66 -50.04 -30.52
C CYS A 158 32.92 -49.99 -29.01
N GLU A 159 34.19 -50.12 -28.59
CA GLU A 159 34.59 -50.03 -27.19
C GLU A 159 34.74 -48.57 -26.74
N VAL A 160 35.36 -47.73 -27.57
CA VAL A 160 35.57 -46.30 -27.25
C VAL A 160 34.24 -45.55 -27.14
N ALA A 161 33.26 -45.86 -27.98
CA ALA A 161 31.94 -45.23 -27.94
C ALA A 161 31.13 -45.57 -26.68
N ALA A 162 31.48 -46.65 -25.97
CA ALA A 162 30.84 -47.00 -24.70
C ALA A 162 31.31 -46.14 -23.52
N ILE A 163 32.33 -45.30 -23.72
CA ILE A 163 32.93 -44.48 -22.66
C ILE A 163 32.14 -43.17 -22.51
N GLU A 164 31.55 -42.99 -21.32
CA GLU A 164 30.81 -41.76 -20.95
C GLU A 164 31.69 -40.68 -20.30
N ASP A 165 32.87 -41.06 -19.81
CA ASP A 165 33.79 -40.14 -19.16
C ASP A 165 34.59 -39.34 -20.19
N VAL A 166 34.31 -38.04 -20.26
CA VAL A 166 34.97 -37.09 -21.14
C VAL A 166 36.47 -36.97 -20.82
N ALA A 167 36.88 -37.06 -19.57
CA ALA A 167 38.30 -36.98 -19.20
C ALA A 167 39.06 -38.23 -19.67
N LEU A 168 38.41 -39.39 -19.60
CA LEU A 168 39.01 -40.64 -20.09
C LEU A 168 39.07 -40.65 -21.63
N LEU A 169 38.05 -40.13 -22.31
CA LEU A 169 38.10 -39.91 -23.76
C LEU A 169 39.20 -38.91 -24.16
N GLN A 170 39.40 -37.85 -23.39
CA GLN A 170 40.49 -36.89 -23.62
C GLN A 170 41.85 -37.58 -23.50
N LEU A 171 42.06 -38.36 -22.42
CA LEU A 171 43.28 -39.12 -22.23
C LEU A 171 43.52 -40.08 -23.39
N LEU A 172 42.49 -40.81 -23.83
CA LEU A 172 42.58 -41.70 -24.98
C LEU A 172 42.95 -40.95 -26.26
N ALA A 173 42.34 -39.79 -26.51
CA ALA A 173 42.68 -38.94 -27.65
C ALA A 173 44.17 -38.54 -27.64
N ASP A 174 44.67 -38.07 -26.49
CA ASP A 174 46.07 -37.69 -26.31
C ASP A 174 47.00 -38.92 -26.51
N THR A 175 46.60 -40.09 -26.00
CA THR A 175 47.39 -41.31 -26.15
C THR A 175 47.48 -41.75 -27.61
N VAL A 176 46.36 -41.75 -28.34
CA VAL A 176 46.31 -42.13 -29.76
C VAL A 176 47.12 -41.16 -30.64
N GLU A 177 47.19 -39.88 -30.27
CA GLU A 177 48.04 -38.91 -30.96
C GLU A 177 49.53 -39.30 -30.90
N HIS A 178 50.00 -39.73 -29.72
CA HIS A 178 51.41 -40.00 -29.43
C HIS A 178 51.87 -41.44 -29.72
N ILE A 179 50.95 -42.37 -29.97
CA ILE A 179 51.32 -43.73 -30.41
C ILE A 179 51.82 -43.67 -31.86
N GLU A 180 53.08 -44.07 -32.08
CA GLU A 180 53.65 -44.25 -33.41
C GLU A 180 52.94 -45.39 -34.15
N SER A 181 52.68 -45.23 -35.46
CA SER A 181 52.05 -46.28 -36.25
C SER A 181 52.97 -47.50 -36.26
N VAL A 182 52.45 -48.66 -35.85
CA VAL A 182 53.17 -49.92 -36.02
C VAL A 182 53.21 -50.21 -37.52
N GLU A 183 54.39 -50.03 -38.12
CA GLU A 183 54.70 -50.40 -39.51
C GLU A 183 54.49 -51.90 -39.77
#